data_AF-A0A502E1Q4-F1
#
_entry.id   AF-A0A502E1Q4-F1
#
_cell.length_a   1.000
_cell.length_b   1.000
_cell.length_c   1.000
_cell.angle_alpha   90.00
_cell.angle_beta   90.00
_cell.angle_gamma   90.00
#
_symmetry.space_group_name_H-M   'P 1'
#
loop_
_entity.id
_entity.type
_entity.pdbx_description
1 polymer ?
#
loop_
_entity_poly.entity_id
_entity_poly.type
_entity_poly.pdbx_seq_one_letter_code
_entity_poly.pdbx_strand_id
1 'polypeptide(L)'
;MRKTFPLKPEGKHPDRHLEAVKHEIRKYIQREKRRDLPADTDYWAFDCRFGAEAESAETIHVEEITKSIDTVVESGGAQFYIEILARAAKRGPRGERKVIDESADSTEAGDADAQD
;
A
#
# COMPACT_ATOMS: atom_id res chain seq x y z
N MET A 1 4.04 -0.51 11.92
CA MET A 1 5.24 -1.29 11.54
C MET A 1 6.13 -0.44 10.64
N ARG A 2 7.45 -0.57 10.74
CA ARG A 2 8.41 0.06 9.82
C ARG A 2 9.44 -0.99 9.44
N LYS A 3 9.62 -1.26 8.14
CA LYS A 3 10.49 -2.35 7.68
C LYS A 3 10.92 -2.14 6.24
N THR A 4 12.13 -2.59 5.93
CA THR A 4 12.64 -2.72 4.58
C THR A 4 12.65 -4.20 4.19
N PHE A 5 12.17 -4.51 2.99
CA PHE A 5 12.10 -5.87 2.46
C PHE A 5 12.97 -6.00 1.21
N PRO A 6 13.92 -6.95 1.18
CA PRO A 6 14.67 -7.25 -0.03
C PRO A 6 13.80 -8.03 -1.01
N LEU A 7 13.75 -7.60 -2.27
CA LEU A 7 12.95 -8.25 -3.32
C LEU A 7 13.62 -9.51 -3.87
N LYS A 8 14.95 -9.56 -3.83
CA LYS A 8 15.77 -10.69 -4.29
C LYS A 8 16.53 -11.32 -3.12
N PRO A 9 15.85 -11.99 -2.18
CA PRO A 9 16.54 -12.70 -1.11
C PRO A 9 17.40 -13.84 -1.67
N GLU A 10 18.68 -13.90 -1.28
CA GLU A 10 19.58 -14.98 -1.69
C GLU A 10 19.01 -16.35 -1.28
N GLY A 11 18.93 -17.27 -2.25
CA GLY A 11 18.52 -18.65 -2.02
C GLY A 11 17.02 -18.91 -1.81
N LYS A 12 16.14 -17.93 -2.07
CA LYS A 12 14.67 -18.11 -1.98
C LYS A 12 13.96 -17.76 -3.28
N HIS A 13 12.82 -18.42 -3.54
CA HIS A 13 11.93 -18.05 -4.64
C HIS A 13 11.33 -16.66 -4.38
N PRO A 14 11.52 -15.67 -5.28
CA PRO A 14 11.06 -14.30 -5.09
C PRO A 14 9.53 -14.24 -4.93
N ASP A 15 8.78 -15.04 -5.67
CA ASP A 15 7.32 -15.05 -5.63
C ASP A 15 6.79 -15.41 -4.24
N ARG A 16 7.34 -16.46 -3.62
CA ARG A 16 6.96 -16.87 -2.25
C ARG A 16 7.37 -15.83 -1.21
N HIS A 17 8.49 -15.15 -1.44
CA HIS A 17 8.90 -14.05 -0.57
C HIS A 17 7.89 -12.90 -0.64
N LEU A 18 7.52 -12.48 -1.86
CA LEU A 18 6.53 -11.44 -2.10
C LEU A 18 5.19 -11.77 -1.47
N GLU A 19 4.69 -13.00 -1.63
CA GLU A 19 3.47 -13.46 -0.99
C GLU A 19 3.55 -13.35 0.54
N ALA A 20 4.67 -13.78 1.14
CA ALA A 20 4.89 -13.69 2.57
C ALA A 20 4.89 -12.23 3.06
N VAL A 21 5.54 -11.32 2.33
CA VAL A 21 5.57 -9.89 2.67
C VAL A 21 4.18 -9.26 2.54
N LYS A 22 3.47 -9.51 1.43
CA LYS A 22 2.08 -9.05 1.23
C LYS A 22 1.17 -9.58 2.34
N HIS A 23 1.34 -10.83 2.75
CA HIS A 23 0.59 -11.44 3.84
C HIS A 23 0.91 -10.80 5.21
N GLU A 24 2.18 -10.53 5.50
CA GLU A 24 2.61 -9.84 6.74
C GLU A 24 1.95 -8.46 6.87
N ILE A 25 1.96 -7.67 5.79
CA ILE A 25 1.35 -6.34 5.73
C ILE A 25 -0.17 -6.42 5.97
N ARG A 26 -0.88 -7.29 5.23
CA ARG A 26 -2.34 -7.48 5.41
C ARG A 26 -2.68 -7.92 6.83
N LYS A 27 -1.86 -8.81 7.41
CA LYS A 27 -2.03 -9.27 8.78
C LYS A 27 -1.84 -8.15 9.79
N TYR A 28 -0.89 -7.24 9.57
CA TYR A 28 -0.70 -6.07 10.43
C TYR A 28 -1.91 -5.13 10.39
N ILE A 29 -2.35 -4.72 9.20
CA ILE A 29 -3.52 -3.84 9.03
C ILE A 29 -4.76 -4.47 9.68
N GLN A 30 -5.01 -5.75 9.41
CA GLN A 30 -6.17 -6.44 9.96
C GLN A 30 -6.09 -6.60 11.48
N ARG A 31 -4.89 -6.76 12.05
CA ARG A 31 -4.70 -6.79 13.51
C ARG A 31 -5.06 -5.46 14.13
N GLU A 32 -4.58 -4.35 13.59
CA GLU A 32 -4.88 -3.01 14.11
C GLU A 32 -6.38 -2.68 13.96
N LYS A 33 -6.99 -3.00 12.81
CA LYS A 33 -8.44 -2.80 12.60
C LYS A 33 -9.33 -3.60 13.58
N ARG A 34 -8.82 -4.69 14.15
CA ARG A 34 -9.55 -5.51 15.15
C ARG A 34 -9.37 -5.02 16.58
N ARG A 35 -8.52 -4.02 16.82
CA ARG A 35 -8.32 -3.46 18.16
C ARG A 35 -9.51 -2.58 18.53
N ASP A 36 -9.84 -2.58 19.81
CA ASP A 36 -10.87 -1.70 20.35
C ASP A 36 -10.52 -0.25 20.07
N LEU A 37 -11.50 0.50 19.54
CA LEU A 37 -11.35 1.91 19.28
C LEU A 37 -11.40 2.68 20.62
N PRO A 38 -10.45 3.58 20.88
CA PRO A 38 -10.55 4.50 22.02
C PRO A 38 -11.86 5.30 21.99
N ALA A 39 -12.33 5.71 23.16
CA ALA A 39 -13.50 6.57 23.28
C ALA A 39 -13.37 7.81 22.38
N ASP A 40 -14.49 8.18 21.75
CA ASP A 40 -14.61 9.28 20.78
C ASP A 40 -13.87 9.10 19.44
N THR A 41 -13.37 7.90 19.10
CA THR A 41 -12.79 7.64 17.76
C THR A 41 -13.65 6.71 16.94
N ASP A 42 -13.74 6.96 15.64
CA ASP A 42 -14.66 6.27 14.74
C ASP A 42 -13.96 5.15 13.94
N TYR A 43 -12.67 5.32 13.64
CA TYR A 43 -11.91 4.37 12.84
C TYR A 43 -10.40 4.44 13.09
N TRP A 44 -9.70 3.38 12.71
CA TRP A 44 -8.25 3.38 12.58
C TRP A 44 -7.85 3.94 11.22
N ALA A 45 -7.27 5.14 11.21
CA ALA A 45 -6.54 5.67 10.08
C ALA A 45 -5.16 5.02 10.01
N PHE A 46 -4.63 4.87 8.80
CA PHE A 46 -3.31 4.32 8.57
C PHE A 46 -2.49 5.33 7.78
N ASP A 47 -1.45 5.87 8.41
CA ASP A 47 -0.45 6.67 7.73
C ASP A 47 0.55 5.70 7.09
N CYS A 48 0.45 5.50 5.78
CA CYS A 48 1.31 4.59 5.04
C CYS A 48 2.34 5.37 4.24
N ARG A 49 3.60 4.95 4.32
CA ARG A 49 4.68 5.44 3.45
C ARG A 49 5.37 4.28 2.75
N PHE A 50 5.71 4.50 1.49
CA PHE A 50 6.35 3.49 0.64
C PHE A 50 7.38 4.14 -0.27
N GLY A 51 8.51 3.46 -0.47
CA GLY A 51 9.56 3.91 -1.38
C GLY A 51 10.67 2.89 -1.50
N ALA A 52 11.73 3.22 -2.23
CA ALA A 52 12.92 2.36 -2.26
C ALA A 52 13.63 2.34 -0.90
N GLU A 53 13.65 3.49 -0.22
CA GLU A 53 14.29 3.72 1.07
C GLU A 53 13.44 4.63 1.95
N ALA A 54 13.79 4.78 3.23
CA ALA A 54 13.02 5.59 4.18
C ALA A 54 12.99 7.10 3.82
N GLU A 55 14.04 7.59 3.15
CA GLU A 55 14.18 9.00 2.74
C GLU A 55 13.35 9.31 1.49
N SER A 56 13.30 8.40 0.52
CA SER A 56 12.49 8.50 -0.70
C SER A 56 11.06 7.97 -0.53
N ALA A 57 10.66 7.62 0.70
CA ALA A 57 9.34 7.07 0.96
C ALA A 57 8.26 8.16 0.91
N GLU A 58 7.35 8.01 -0.04
CA GLU A 58 6.20 8.88 -0.24
C GLU A 58 4.99 8.37 0.53
N THR A 59 4.05 9.28 0.82
CA THR A 59 2.81 8.91 1.52
C THR A 59 1.84 8.32 0.53
N ILE A 60 1.35 7.10 0.80
CA ILE A 60 0.42 6.38 -0.06
C ILE A 60 -0.79 5.90 0.74
N HIS A 61 -1.88 5.50 0.07
CA HIS A 61 -2.98 4.82 0.74
C HIS A 61 -2.73 3.33 0.97
N VAL A 62 -3.45 2.74 1.92
CA VAL A 62 -3.35 1.30 2.25
C VAL A 62 -3.62 0.41 1.04
N GLU A 63 -4.54 0.83 0.17
CA GLU A 63 -4.94 0.10 -1.03
C GLU A 63 -3.86 0.13 -2.11
N GLU A 64 -3.03 1.19 -2.13
CA GLU A 64 -1.94 1.37 -3.08
C GLU A 64 -0.73 0.50 -2.75
N ILE A 65 -0.50 0.14 -1.48
CA ILE A 65 0.67 -0.64 -1.04
C ILE A 65 0.92 -1.86 -1.93
N THR A 66 -0.14 -2.62 -2.26
CA THR A 66 0.02 -3.83 -3.07
C THR A 66 0.46 -3.48 -4.50
N LYS A 67 -0.15 -2.45 -5.11
CA LYS A 67 0.22 -1.97 -6.45
C LYS A 67 1.66 -1.46 -6.47
N SER A 68 2.05 -0.64 -5.49
CA SER A 68 3.42 -0.10 -5.41
C SER A 68 4.46 -1.21 -5.27
N ILE A 69 4.19 -2.26 -4.51
CA ILE A 69 5.08 -3.43 -4.42
C ILE A 69 5.24 -4.08 -5.80
N ASP A 70 4.14 -4.30 -6.51
CA ASP A 70 4.16 -4.93 -7.84
C ASP A 70 4.94 -4.09 -8.84
N THR A 71 4.78 -2.77 -8.85
CA THR A 71 5.57 -1.84 -9.66
C THR A 71 7.08 -1.92 -9.37
N VAL A 72 7.49 -2.00 -8.11
CA VAL A 72 8.93 -2.11 -7.75
C VAL A 72 9.49 -3.48 -8.18
N VAL A 73 8.67 -4.54 -8.12
CA VAL A 73 9.06 -5.87 -8.59
C VAL A 73 9.25 -5.89 -10.11
N GLU A 74 8.29 -5.34 -10.85
CA GLU A 74 8.32 -5.27 -12.31
C GLU A 74 9.48 -4.41 -12.83
N SER A 75 9.79 -3.31 -12.14
CA SER A 75 10.98 -2.49 -12.43
C SER A 75 12.30 -3.13 -12.00
N GLY A 76 12.26 -4.31 -11.36
CA GLY A 76 13.45 -5.09 -11.01
C GLY A 76 14.20 -4.55 -9.79
N GLY A 77 13.53 -3.79 -8.93
CA GLY A 77 14.10 -3.21 -7.71
C GLY A 77 14.78 -4.23 -6.80
N ALA A 78 15.77 -3.76 -6.03
CA ALA A 78 16.52 -4.63 -5.10
C ALA A 78 15.77 -4.83 -3.78
N GLN A 79 15.08 -3.79 -3.31
CA GLN A 79 14.36 -3.75 -2.04
C GLN A 79 13.30 -2.65 -2.08
N PHE A 80 12.41 -2.65 -1.09
CA PHE A 80 11.52 -1.53 -0.82
C PHE A 80 11.36 -1.29 0.68
N TYR A 81 11.06 -0.06 1.03
CA TYR A 81 10.70 0.39 2.36
C TYR A 81 9.19 0.52 2.51
N ILE A 82 8.67 0.10 3.67
CA ILE A 82 7.29 0.36 4.06
C ILE A 82 7.19 0.79 5.52
N GLU A 83 6.39 1.82 5.74
CA GLU A 83 5.97 2.31 7.04
C GLU A 83 4.44 2.35 7.09
N ILE A 84 3.86 1.78 8.15
CA ILE A 84 2.43 1.78 8.41
C ILE A 84 2.24 2.17 9.88
N LEU A 85 1.67 3.34 10.13
CA LEU A 85 1.32 3.79 11.47
C LEU A 85 -0.20 3.79 11.64
N ALA A 86 -0.70 3.03 12.60
CA ALA A 86 -2.11 3.07 12.96
C ALA A 86 -2.38 4.25 13.89
N ARG A 87 -3.36 5.08 13.55
CA ARG A 87 -3.80 6.23 14.34
C ARG A 87 -5.31 6.16 14.54
N ALA A 88 -5.76 6.26 15.78
CA ALA A 88 -7.19 6.39 16.05
C ALA A 88 -7.66 7.77 15.55
N ALA A 89 -8.64 7.77 14.65
CA ALA A 89 -9.11 8.96 13.96
C ALA A 89 -10.60 9.16 14.19
N LYS A 90 -11.00 10.43 14.25
CA LYS A 90 -12.40 10.87 14.32
C LYS A 90 -12.82 11.33 12.94
N ARG A 91 -14.02 10.94 12.49
CA ARG A 91 -14.60 11.49 11.26
C ARG A 91 -15.05 12.91 11.58
N GLY A 92 -14.46 13.90 10.92
CA GLY A 92 -14.97 15.27 10.96
C GLY A 92 -16.39 15.35 10.39
N PRO A 93 -17.16 16.41 10.72
CA PRO A 93 -18.44 16.66 10.09
C PRO A 93 -18.26 16.65 8.57
N ARG A 94 -19.18 15.97 7.89
CA ARG A 94 -19.12 15.66 6.45
C ARG A 94 -19.09 16.96 5.63
N GLY A 95 -17.91 17.52 5.42
CA GLY A 95 -17.68 18.79 4.74
C GLY A 95 -16.31 18.95 4.10
N GLU A 96 -15.27 18.25 4.60
CA GLU A 96 -13.91 18.39 4.06
C GLU A 96 -13.36 17.02 3.65
N ARG A 97 -13.89 16.43 2.58
CA ARG A 97 -13.11 15.43 1.83
C ARG A 97 -12.05 16.20 1.08
N LYS A 98 -10.82 16.23 1.59
CA LYS A 98 -9.67 16.46 0.73
C LYS A 98 -9.50 15.19 -0.12
N VAL A 99 -10.24 15.16 -1.23
CA VAL A 99 -9.92 14.32 -2.38
C VAL A 99 -8.54 14.78 -2.86
N ILE A 100 -7.51 14.04 -2.47
CA ILE A 100 -6.28 13.97 -3.26
C ILE A 100 -6.48 12.80 -4.21
N ASP A 101 -7.29 13.04 -5.23
CA ASP A 101 -7.32 12.21 -6.43
C ASP A 101 -6.38 12.90 -7.42
N GLU A 102 -5.18 12.37 -7.60
CA GLU A 102 -4.41 12.65 -8.81
C GLU A 102 -3.43 11.51 -9.07
N SER A 103 -3.87 10.55 -9.89
CA SER A 103 -3.08 9.92 -10.95
C SER A 103 -4.03 9.06 -11.78
N ALA A 104 -4.51 9.67 -12.88
CA ALA A 104 -5.25 9.01 -13.93
C ALA A 104 -4.43 7.87 -14.54
N ASP A 105 -4.97 6.65 -14.50
CA ASP A 105 -4.62 5.63 -15.49
C ASP A 105 -5.77 5.59 -16.50
N SER A 106 -5.56 6.28 -17.62
CA SER A 106 -6.39 6.18 -18.79
C SER A 106 -6.07 4.86 -19.48
N THR A 107 -6.84 3.82 -19.18
CA THR A 107 -6.86 2.60 -20.00
C THR A 107 -7.66 2.88 -21.27
N GLU A 108 -7.02 3.38 -22.34
CA GLU A 108 -7.55 3.21 -23.70
C GLU A 108 -7.13 1.83 -24.21
N ALA A 109 -7.96 0.83 -23.91
CA ALA A 109 -7.97 -0.42 -24.64
C ALA A 109 -8.55 -0.14 -26.04
N GLY A 110 -7.70 -0.18 -27.06
CA GLY A 110 -8.12 -0.22 -28.45
C GLY A 110 -8.89 -1.52 -28.71
N ASP A 111 -10.21 -1.40 -28.76
CA ASP A 111 -11.10 -2.42 -29.29
C ASP A 111 -11.05 -2.31 -30.82
N ALA A 112 -10.40 -3.30 -31.46
CA ALA A 112 -10.44 -3.47 -32.91
C ALA A 112 -10.94 -4.89 -33.19
N ASP A 113 -12.25 -5.09 -33.06
CA ASP A 113 -12.97 -6.26 -33.57
C ASP A 113 -13.72 -5.90 -34.88
N ALA A 114 -13.19 -6.48 -35.96
CA ALA A 114 -13.87 -7.18 -37.05
C ALA A 114 -14.90 -6.51 -38.02
N GLN A 115 -14.88 -7.09 -39.23
CA GLN A 115 -15.86 -7.12 -40.35
C GLN A 115 -15.59 -6.08 -41.46
N ASP A 116 -15.43 -6.42 -42.74
CA ASP A 116 -15.70 -7.60 -43.60
C ASP A 116 -14.68 -7.64 -44.76
#